data_AF-A0A1F3KZU9-F1
#
_entry.id   AF-A0A1F3KZU9-F1
#
_cell.length_a   1.000
_cell.length_b   1.000
_cell.length_c   1.000
_cell.angle_alpha   90.00
_cell.angle_beta   90.00
_cell.angle_gamma   90.00
#
_symmetry.space_group_name_H-M   'P 1'
#
loop_
_entity.id
_entity.type
_entity.pdbx_description
1 polymer ?
#
loop_
_entity_poly.entity_id
_entity_poly.type
_entity_poly.pdbx_seq_one_letter_code
_entity_poly.pdbx_strand_id
1 'polypeptide(L)'
;MNIYTYTKIQTMKSKFNLILIYFIFTLCISINPEKVSAQEGSITFQVFYDELSPYGTWVDNYEYGYVWIPNVNFGFTPYSTNGYWLYTDEGWAWVSYYSWGWAPFHYGRWFNDNHYGYMWIPDNEWGPGWVTWRQADGYYGWAPIGPNVQVSVAYSVDYEVANNQWTFVKEKDFGKTNIDNYYIKNKKNGALISKSKAIKNIRKDDSRNVIYNAGPDKIEVEKSTGKSISQISIKAIDKPGQHLNNDQLQMYRPKMEKNIPDQQKPVPLKVEKSNTDNRKSKGDRNKQPIYNPKNNSNDQNNQKRNPSNKQNEGRQKQESKPLKRK
;
A
#
# COMPACT_ATOMS: atom_id res chain seq x y z
N MET A 1 33.50 64.41 -61.57
CA MET A 1 33.00 63.20 -60.89
C MET A 1 31.87 63.66 -59.97
N ASN A 2 30.64 63.26 -60.30
CA ASN A 2 29.41 63.99 -59.95
C ASN A 2 28.98 63.79 -58.48
N ILE A 3 28.81 64.88 -57.73
CA ILE A 3 28.39 64.88 -56.32
C ILE A 3 26.98 64.27 -56.16
N TYR A 4 26.14 64.34 -57.20
CA TYR A 4 24.77 63.83 -57.19
C TYR A 4 24.63 62.30 -57.13
N THR A 5 25.60 61.53 -57.63
CA THR A 5 25.53 60.06 -57.57
C THR A 5 25.91 59.51 -56.19
N TYR A 6 26.72 60.24 -55.42
CA TYR A 6 27.16 59.80 -54.10
C TYR A 6 26.03 59.88 -53.05
N THR A 7 25.24 60.96 -53.08
CA THR A 7 24.13 61.20 -52.14
C THR A 7 22.99 60.18 -52.29
N LYS A 8 22.74 59.69 -53.52
CA LYS A 8 21.68 58.72 -53.83
C LYS A 8 22.03 57.30 -53.36
N ILE A 9 23.31 56.92 -53.38
CA ILE A 9 23.78 55.61 -52.90
C ILE A 9 23.79 55.55 -51.37
N GLN A 10 24.12 56.66 -50.70
CA GLN A 10 24.15 56.72 -49.23
C GLN A 10 22.75 56.68 -48.61
N THR A 11 21.76 57.30 -49.27
CA THR A 11 20.35 57.27 -48.84
C THR A 11 19.66 55.92 -49.06
N MET A 12 20.07 55.15 -50.08
CA MET A 12 19.56 53.78 -50.29
C MET A 12 20.10 52.77 -49.27
N LYS A 13 21.37 52.88 -48.85
CA LYS A 13 21.95 52.02 -47.81
C LYS A 13 21.31 52.22 -46.43
N SER A 14 20.94 53.47 -46.09
CA SER A 14 20.25 53.79 -44.84
C SER A 14 18.82 53.19 -44.79
N LYS A 15 18.08 53.28 -45.90
CA LYS A 15 16.74 52.66 -46.00
C LYS A 15 16.78 51.14 -45.98
N PHE A 16 17.81 50.51 -46.55
CA PHE A 16 17.98 49.06 -46.52
C PHE A 16 18.31 48.54 -45.11
N ASN A 17 19.14 49.25 -44.34
CA ASN A 17 19.43 48.91 -42.95
C ASN A 17 18.21 49.11 -42.03
N LEU A 18 17.39 50.14 -42.26
CA LEU A 18 16.16 50.36 -41.50
C LEU A 18 15.10 49.28 -41.78
N ILE A 19 14.98 48.79 -43.02
CA ILE A 19 14.07 47.69 -43.38
C ILE A 19 14.55 46.35 -42.81
N LEU A 20 15.86 46.09 -42.79
CA LEU A 20 16.44 44.87 -42.24
C LEU A 20 16.26 44.80 -40.71
N ILE A 21 16.39 45.92 -40.01
CA ILE A 21 16.15 46.01 -38.56
C ILE A 21 14.66 45.80 -38.24
N TYR A 22 13.75 46.34 -39.06
CA TYR A 22 12.31 46.12 -38.87
C TYR A 22 11.90 44.66 -39.11
N PHE A 23 12.54 43.96 -40.06
CA PHE A 23 12.29 42.55 -40.33
C PHE A 23 12.84 41.61 -39.24
N ILE A 24 13.95 41.98 -38.60
CA ILE A 24 14.50 41.24 -37.45
C ILE A 24 13.65 41.50 -36.19
N PHE A 25 13.06 42.69 -36.04
CA PHE A 25 12.20 43.02 -34.90
C PHE A 25 10.81 42.38 -34.99
N THR A 26 10.28 42.14 -36.20
CA THR A 26 9.00 41.42 -36.39
C THR A 26 9.13 39.90 -36.33
N LEU A 27 10.34 39.33 -36.46
CA LEU A 27 10.56 37.88 -36.33
C LEU A 27 10.67 37.39 -34.87
N CYS A 28 10.68 38.31 -33.89
CA CYS A 28 10.75 37.98 -32.46
C CYS A 28 9.41 38.05 -31.71
N ILE A 29 8.29 38.10 -32.42
CA ILE A 29 6.95 38.10 -31.80
C ILE A 29 6.36 36.68 -31.86
N SER A 30 6.21 36.09 -30.69
CA SER A 30 5.40 34.89 -30.38
C SER A 30 6.04 33.51 -30.64
N ILE A 31 7.14 33.22 -29.94
CA ILE A 31 7.25 31.90 -29.31
C ILE A 31 6.78 32.11 -27.88
N ASN A 32 5.47 32.06 -27.66
CA ASN A 32 5.00 31.75 -26.32
C ASN A 32 5.50 30.32 -26.07
N PRO A 33 6.36 30.06 -25.07
CA PRO A 33 6.40 28.70 -24.58
C PRO A 33 4.96 28.43 -24.16
N GLU A 34 4.27 27.52 -24.85
CA GLU A 34 3.19 26.84 -24.18
C GLU A 34 3.82 26.39 -22.86
N LYS A 35 3.30 26.93 -21.76
CA LYS A 35 3.43 26.21 -20.51
C LYS A 35 2.75 24.90 -20.84
N VAL A 36 3.55 23.91 -21.25
CA VAL A 36 3.20 22.53 -21.04
C VAL A 36 3.00 22.51 -19.53
N SER A 37 1.74 22.64 -19.13
CA SER A 37 1.34 22.16 -17.84
C SER A 37 1.83 20.74 -17.89
N ALA A 38 2.95 20.44 -17.22
CA ALA A 38 3.13 19.11 -16.72
C ALA A 38 1.78 18.81 -16.08
N GLN A 39 1.00 17.89 -16.66
CA GLN A 39 -0.07 17.28 -15.91
C GLN A 39 0.63 16.89 -14.62
N GLU A 40 0.25 17.51 -13.50
CA GLU A 40 0.57 16.95 -12.19
C GLU A 40 -0.02 15.56 -12.25
N GLY A 41 0.82 14.62 -12.68
CA GLY A 41 0.39 13.33 -13.15
C GLY A 41 -0.23 12.64 -11.97
N SER A 42 -1.52 12.38 -12.07
CA SER A 42 -2.17 11.46 -11.17
C SER A 42 -1.34 10.19 -11.07
N ILE A 43 -0.87 9.87 -9.86
CA ILE A 43 -0.09 8.65 -9.68
C ILE A 43 -1.09 7.50 -9.64
N THR A 44 -1.18 6.78 -10.74
CA THR A 44 -1.99 5.58 -10.89
C THR A 44 -1.17 4.34 -10.54
N PHE A 45 -1.76 3.14 -10.63
CA PHE A 45 -0.97 1.89 -10.54
C PHE A 45 0.13 1.77 -11.60
N GLN A 46 0.20 2.65 -12.60
CA GLN A 46 1.30 2.68 -13.56
C GLN A 46 2.66 2.79 -12.88
N VAL A 47 2.76 3.55 -11.78
CA VAL A 47 4.02 3.64 -11.02
C VAL A 47 4.47 2.27 -10.50
N PHE A 48 3.54 1.42 -10.06
CA PHE A 48 3.89 0.08 -9.62
C PHE A 48 4.31 -0.79 -10.80
N TYR A 49 3.59 -0.70 -11.91
CA TYR A 49 3.91 -1.47 -13.10
C TYR A 49 5.31 -1.16 -13.62
N ASP A 50 5.64 0.12 -13.73
CA ASP A 50 6.91 0.58 -14.27
C ASP A 50 8.07 0.27 -13.30
N GLU A 51 7.93 0.63 -12.02
CA GLU A 51 9.00 0.47 -11.03
C GLU A 51 9.29 -0.99 -10.64
N LEU A 52 8.29 -1.88 -10.74
CA LEU A 52 8.46 -3.30 -10.38
C LEU A 52 8.82 -4.19 -11.57
N SER A 53 8.63 -3.72 -12.82
CA SER A 53 8.96 -4.49 -14.04
C SER A 53 10.42 -4.99 -14.09
N PRO A 54 11.44 -4.23 -13.65
CA PRO A 54 12.82 -4.72 -13.64
C PRO A 54 13.10 -5.85 -12.63
N TYR A 55 12.23 -6.03 -11.64
CA TYR A 55 12.49 -6.88 -10.47
C TYR A 55 11.59 -8.12 -10.41
N GLY A 56 10.75 -8.34 -11.41
CA GLY A 56 9.77 -9.42 -11.42
C GLY A 56 8.97 -9.47 -12.70
N THR A 57 7.92 -10.26 -12.69
CA THR A 57 7.08 -10.51 -13.85
C THR A 57 5.64 -10.17 -13.53
N TRP A 58 5.01 -9.37 -14.39
CA TRP A 58 3.57 -9.13 -14.33
C TRP A 58 2.83 -10.25 -15.05
N VAL A 59 1.79 -10.76 -14.41
CA VAL A 59 0.95 -11.85 -14.92
C VAL A 59 -0.51 -11.39 -14.91
N ASP A 60 -1.23 -11.69 -15.99
CA ASP A 60 -2.68 -11.52 -16.03
C ASP A 60 -3.34 -12.69 -15.29
N ASN A 61 -3.92 -12.40 -14.13
CA ASN A 61 -4.61 -13.36 -13.29
C ASN A 61 -6.13 -13.15 -13.39
N TYR A 62 -6.86 -14.21 -13.71
CA TYR A 62 -8.31 -14.13 -13.92
C TYR A 62 -9.09 -13.61 -12.71
N GLU A 63 -8.58 -13.81 -11.49
CA GLU A 63 -9.27 -13.48 -10.24
C GLU A 63 -8.93 -12.07 -9.76
N TYR A 64 -7.68 -11.65 -9.93
CA TYR A 64 -7.13 -10.44 -9.32
C TYR A 64 -6.63 -9.39 -10.32
N GLY A 65 -6.73 -9.64 -11.62
CA GLY A 65 -6.14 -8.80 -12.66
C GLY A 65 -4.63 -8.93 -12.70
N TYR A 66 -3.91 -7.82 -12.89
CA TYR A 66 -2.45 -7.85 -12.95
C TYR A 66 -1.83 -8.09 -11.59
N VAL A 67 -1.12 -9.20 -11.48
CA VAL A 67 -0.36 -9.60 -10.28
C VAL A 67 1.12 -9.68 -10.60
N TRP A 68 1.95 -9.40 -9.60
CA TRP A 68 3.39 -9.36 -9.76
C TRP A 68 4.06 -10.53 -9.04
N ILE A 69 4.99 -11.19 -9.73
CA ILE A 69 5.83 -12.27 -9.20
C ILE A 69 7.26 -11.72 -9.07
N PRO A 70 7.83 -11.62 -7.85
CA PRO A 70 9.19 -11.16 -7.67
C PRO A 70 10.22 -12.14 -8.25
N ASN A 71 11.29 -11.63 -8.87
CA ASN A 71 12.47 -12.41 -9.23
C ASN A 71 13.40 -12.50 -8.01
N VAL A 72 13.14 -13.47 -7.14
CA VAL A 72 13.81 -13.65 -5.84
C VAL A 72 14.33 -15.07 -5.67
N ASN A 73 15.27 -15.25 -4.75
CA ASN A 73 15.82 -16.56 -4.42
C ASN A 73 14.75 -17.50 -3.84
N PHE A 74 15.01 -18.80 -3.98
CA PHE A 74 14.19 -19.83 -3.35
C PHE A 74 14.06 -19.57 -1.83
N GLY A 75 12.85 -19.74 -1.30
CA GLY A 75 12.55 -19.50 0.11
C GLY A 75 12.09 -18.07 0.43
N PHE A 76 11.93 -17.19 -0.57
CA PHE A 76 11.27 -15.89 -0.37
C PHE A 76 9.93 -16.04 0.36
N THR A 77 9.76 -15.24 1.41
CA THR A 77 8.52 -15.15 2.18
C THR A 77 8.30 -13.68 2.54
N PRO A 78 7.15 -13.08 2.17
CA PRO A 78 6.89 -11.68 2.43
C PRO A 78 6.86 -11.41 3.94
N TYR A 79 7.38 -10.24 4.34
CA TYR A 79 7.56 -9.86 5.74
C TYR A 79 8.45 -10.82 6.54
N SER A 80 9.32 -11.57 5.89
CA SER A 80 10.26 -12.49 6.54
C SER A 80 11.64 -12.40 5.90
N THR A 81 11.73 -12.54 4.59
CA THR A 81 13.03 -12.52 3.93
C THR A 81 13.51 -11.11 3.60
N ASN A 82 14.80 -10.85 3.85
CA ASN A 82 15.51 -9.64 3.43
C ASN A 82 14.84 -8.34 3.93
N GLY A 83 14.61 -8.27 5.23
CA GLY A 83 14.07 -7.11 5.92
C GLY A 83 13.85 -7.38 7.39
N TYR A 84 13.27 -6.40 8.09
CA TYR A 84 13.01 -6.49 9.52
C TYR A 84 11.87 -5.56 9.93
N TRP A 85 11.38 -5.72 11.16
CA TRP A 85 10.38 -4.83 11.75
C TRP A 85 11.06 -3.68 12.49
N LEU A 86 10.76 -2.44 12.11
CA LEU A 86 11.19 -1.22 12.77
C LEU A 86 10.00 -0.57 13.48
N TYR A 87 10.18 -0.13 14.72
CA TYR A 87 9.12 0.57 15.43
C TYR A 87 9.07 2.05 15.02
N THR A 88 7.90 2.50 14.58
CA THR A 88 7.66 3.83 14.03
C THR A 88 6.48 4.55 14.69
N ASP A 89 6.27 5.81 14.34
CA ASP A 89 5.04 6.56 14.69
C ASP A 89 3.75 5.90 14.16
N GLU A 90 3.85 5.05 13.12
CA GLU A 90 2.75 4.24 12.57
C GLU A 90 2.75 2.79 13.12
N GLY A 91 3.53 2.48 14.16
CA GLY A 91 3.69 1.12 14.72
C GLY A 91 4.85 0.35 14.10
N TRP A 92 4.81 -0.98 14.16
CA TRP A 92 5.85 -1.83 13.56
C TRP A 92 5.73 -1.82 12.03
N ALA A 93 6.65 -1.11 11.37
CA ALA A 93 6.75 -1.04 9.93
C ALA A 93 7.80 -2.02 9.40
N TRP A 94 7.50 -2.70 8.30
CA TRP A 94 8.46 -3.56 7.62
C TRP A 94 9.48 -2.71 6.87
N VAL A 95 10.76 -2.92 7.13
CA VAL A 95 11.87 -2.31 6.39
C VAL A 95 12.50 -3.40 5.55
N SER A 96 12.19 -3.41 4.26
CA SER A 96 12.84 -4.29 3.29
C SER A 96 14.23 -3.78 2.84
N TYR A 97 15.13 -4.73 2.58
CA TYR A 97 16.40 -4.50 1.89
C TYR A 97 16.29 -4.68 0.37
N TYR A 98 15.14 -5.10 -0.15
CA TYR A 98 14.89 -5.06 -1.58
C TYR A 98 14.62 -3.63 -2.03
N SER A 99 15.27 -3.17 -3.10
CA SER A 99 15.09 -1.82 -3.66
C SER A 99 13.63 -1.52 -4.03
N TRP A 100 12.90 -2.55 -4.46
CA TRP A 100 11.48 -2.49 -4.81
C TRP A 100 10.54 -2.61 -3.60
N GLY A 101 11.05 -2.91 -2.40
CA GLY A 101 10.25 -3.26 -1.22
C GLY A 101 9.32 -2.14 -0.71
N TRP A 102 9.61 -0.89 -1.07
CA TRP A 102 8.77 0.27 -0.72
C TRP A 102 7.32 0.10 -1.18
N ALA A 103 7.10 -0.60 -2.31
CA ALA A 103 5.75 -0.82 -2.85
C ALA A 103 5.10 -2.08 -2.26
N PRO A 104 5.55 -3.31 -2.56
CA PRO A 104 4.77 -4.50 -2.25
C PRO A 104 4.58 -4.82 -0.77
N PHE A 105 5.39 -4.26 0.13
CA PHE A 105 5.23 -4.43 1.58
C PHE A 105 4.32 -3.38 2.22
N HIS A 106 3.95 -2.34 1.49
CA HIS A 106 3.21 -1.19 2.04
C HIS A 106 1.94 -0.85 1.27
N TYR A 107 1.91 -1.15 -0.01
CA TYR A 107 0.75 -1.04 -0.90
C TYR A 107 0.39 -2.46 -1.35
N GLY A 108 -0.88 -2.83 -1.36
CA GLY A 108 -1.31 -4.13 -1.88
C GLY A 108 -1.37 -5.29 -0.88
N ARG A 109 -1.52 -6.51 -1.42
CA ARG A 109 -1.64 -7.76 -0.66
C ARG A 109 -0.81 -8.86 -1.28
N TRP A 110 -0.17 -9.66 -0.43
CA TRP A 110 0.51 -10.88 -0.83
C TRP A 110 -0.42 -12.08 -0.69
N PHE A 111 -0.34 -13.00 -1.65
CA PHE A 111 -0.98 -14.31 -1.55
C PHE A 111 -0.01 -15.38 -2.03
N ASN A 112 -0.23 -16.63 -1.61
CA ASN A 112 0.60 -17.76 -2.01
C ASN A 112 -0.19 -18.59 -3.02
N ASP A 113 0.32 -18.67 -4.25
CA ASP A 113 -0.16 -19.57 -5.29
C ASP A 113 0.63 -20.89 -5.24
N ASN A 114 -0.07 -22.00 -5.43
CA ASN A 114 0.54 -23.33 -5.35
C ASN A 114 1.59 -23.61 -6.44
N HIS A 115 1.55 -22.89 -7.56
CA HIS A 115 2.46 -23.07 -8.68
C HIS A 115 3.57 -22.01 -8.71
N TYR A 116 3.19 -20.75 -8.53
CA TYR A 116 4.13 -19.62 -8.64
C TYR A 116 4.76 -19.19 -7.31
N GLY A 117 4.26 -19.67 -6.17
CA GLY A 117 4.68 -19.20 -4.86
C GLY A 117 4.03 -17.87 -4.50
N TYR A 118 4.76 -16.97 -3.84
CA TYR A 118 4.21 -15.69 -3.43
C TYR A 118 4.03 -14.72 -4.61
N MET A 119 2.80 -14.23 -4.76
CA MET A 119 2.39 -13.26 -5.77
C MET A 119 1.80 -12.03 -5.05
N TRP A 120 1.93 -10.85 -5.66
CA TRP A 120 1.46 -9.59 -5.09
C TRP A 120 0.39 -8.93 -5.96
N ILE A 121 -0.63 -8.38 -5.31
CA ILE A 121 -1.71 -7.62 -5.94
C ILE A 121 -1.57 -6.15 -5.52
N PRO A 122 -1.51 -5.20 -6.46
CA PRO A 122 -1.50 -3.78 -6.16
C PRO A 122 -2.74 -3.30 -5.40
N ASP A 123 -2.55 -2.32 -4.51
CA ASP A 123 -3.62 -1.55 -3.87
C ASP A 123 -3.12 -0.12 -3.62
N ASN A 124 -4.04 0.81 -3.39
CA ASN A 124 -3.75 2.25 -3.24
C ASN A 124 -3.57 2.68 -1.78
N GLU A 125 -3.85 1.80 -0.82
CA GLU A 125 -3.71 2.07 0.60
C GLU A 125 -2.30 1.75 1.11
N TRP A 126 -1.66 2.74 1.74
CA TRP A 126 -0.39 2.53 2.45
C TRP A 126 -0.63 2.02 3.87
N GLY A 127 0.13 1.01 4.30
CA GLY A 127 0.21 0.56 5.69
C GLY A 127 1.66 0.26 6.13
N PRO A 128 1.94 0.24 7.44
CA PRO A 128 3.28 -0.13 7.96
C PRO A 128 3.64 -1.59 7.63
N GLY A 129 2.62 -2.44 7.48
CA GLY A 129 2.71 -3.79 6.95
C GLY A 129 1.34 -4.45 6.95
N TRP A 130 0.99 -5.15 5.88
CA TRP A 130 -0.32 -5.81 5.75
C TRP A 130 -0.27 -7.25 6.27
N VAL A 131 -0.13 -7.36 7.59
CA VAL A 131 -0.02 -8.64 8.29
C VAL A 131 -1.01 -8.74 9.46
N THR A 132 -1.40 -9.97 9.79
CA THR A 132 -2.07 -10.30 11.05
C THR A 132 -1.01 -10.73 12.06
N TRP A 133 -1.26 -10.43 13.34
CA TRP A 133 -0.29 -10.59 14.43
C TRP A 133 -0.83 -11.51 15.51
N ARG A 134 0.06 -12.31 16.10
CA ARG A 134 -0.24 -13.14 17.27
C ARG A 134 0.96 -13.23 18.20
N GLN A 135 0.67 -13.50 19.47
CA GLN A 135 1.64 -13.81 20.50
C GLN A 135 1.41 -15.24 20.98
N ALA A 136 2.46 -16.04 21.02
CA ALA A 136 2.51 -17.29 21.76
C ALA A 136 3.49 -17.14 22.92
N ASP A 137 3.51 -18.07 23.87
CA ASP A 137 4.39 -18.02 25.05
C ASP A 137 5.87 -17.87 24.66
N GLY A 138 6.42 -16.66 24.78
CA GLY A 138 7.80 -16.30 24.40
C GLY A 138 8.06 -16.06 22.91
N TYR A 139 7.00 -15.94 22.08
CA TYR A 139 7.13 -15.71 20.63
C TYR A 139 6.16 -14.66 20.10
N TYR A 140 6.66 -13.82 19.20
CA TYR A 140 5.81 -13.06 18.29
C TYR A 140 5.70 -13.78 16.95
N GLY A 141 4.51 -13.75 16.36
CA GLY A 141 4.27 -14.29 15.05
C GLY A 141 3.36 -13.40 14.20
N TRP A 142 3.58 -13.46 12.90
CA TRP A 142 2.80 -12.72 11.92
C TRP A 142 2.62 -13.53 10.64
N ALA A 143 1.59 -13.18 9.88
CA ALA A 143 1.37 -13.71 8.55
C ALA A 143 0.73 -12.65 7.65
N PRO A 144 1.00 -12.64 6.33
CA PRO A 144 0.35 -11.72 5.40
C PRO A 144 -1.18 -11.80 5.48
N ILE A 145 -1.82 -10.64 5.41
CA ILE A 145 -3.26 -10.56 5.17
C ILE A 145 -3.48 -10.79 3.67
N GLY A 146 -4.35 -11.73 3.35
CA GLY A 146 -4.66 -12.09 1.97
C GLY A 146 -5.48 -11.03 1.22
N PRO A 147 -5.69 -11.25 -0.09
CA PRO A 147 -6.53 -10.40 -0.93
C PRO A 147 -7.97 -10.33 -0.42
N ASN A 148 -8.65 -9.21 -0.64
CA ASN A 148 -10.05 -8.98 -0.28
C ASN A 148 -10.38 -9.10 1.23
N VAL A 149 -9.36 -9.18 2.09
CA VAL A 149 -9.54 -9.23 3.55
C VAL A 149 -9.21 -7.88 4.15
N GLN A 150 -10.23 -7.27 4.76
CA GLN A 150 -10.05 -6.06 5.56
C GLN A 150 -9.34 -6.40 6.87
N VAL A 151 -8.57 -5.46 7.40
CA VAL A 151 -7.82 -5.66 8.66
C VAL A 151 -8.74 -6.03 9.82
N SER A 152 -9.94 -5.47 9.90
CA SER A 152 -10.94 -5.83 10.91
C SER A 152 -11.40 -7.30 10.81
N VAL A 153 -11.49 -7.82 9.58
CA VAL A 153 -11.89 -9.20 9.28
C VAL A 153 -10.74 -10.18 9.49
N ALA A 154 -9.48 -9.74 9.36
CA ALA A 154 -8.29 -10.59 9.56
C ALA A 154 -8.13 -11.17 11.00
N TYR A 155 -9.03 -10.78 11.91
CA TYR A 155 -9.10 -11.24 13.30
C TYR A 155 -10.46 -11.86 13.65
N SER A 156 -11.31 -12.13 12.65
CA SER A 156 -12.54 -12.89 12.81
C SER A 156 -12.23 -14.39 12.91
N VAL A 157 -13.23 -15.17 13.34
CA VAL A 157 -13.12 -16.64 13.41
C VAL A 157 -13.11 -17.29 12.03
N ASP A 158 -13.55 -16.58 10.99
CA ASP A 158 -13.71 -17.12 9.63
C ASP A 158 -12.48 -16.87 8.75
N TYR A 159 -11.47 -16.16 9.25
CA TYR A 159 -10.23 -15.90 8.53
C TYR A 159 -9.07 -16.68 9.13
N GLU A 160 -8.60 -17.70 8.40
CA GLU A 160 -7.47 -18.52 8.80
C GLU A 160 -6.35 -18.48 7.76
N VAL A 161 -5.13 -18.24 8.25
CA VAL A 161 -3.91 -18.31 7.44
C VAL A 161 -3.22 -19.64 7.69
N ALA A 162 -2.85 -20.34 6.61
CA ALA A 162 -2.24 -21.66 6.69
C ALA A 162 -0.98 -21.68 7.56
N ASN A 163 -0.79 -22.74 8.35
CA ASN A 163 0.30 -22.84 9.33
C ASN A 163 1.70 -22.56 8.74
N ASN A 164 1.94 -22.99 7.50
CA ASN A 164 3.21 -22.80 6.81
C ASN A 164 3.47 -21.38 6.30
N GLN A 165 2.48 -20.48 6.37
CA GLN A 165 2.59 -19.06 5.99
C GLN A 165 2.82 -18.14 7.19
N TRP A 166 2.76 -18.67 8.41
CA TRP A 166 3.14 -17.92 9.60
C TRP A 166 4.66 -17.86 9.76
N THR A 167 5.15 -16.69 10.14
CA THR A 167 6.53 -16.51 10.62
C THR A 167 6.49 -16.31 12.12
N PHE A 168 7.39 -16.99 12.84
CA PHE A 168 7.54 -16.84 14.28
C PHE A 168 9.00 -16.59 14.65
N VAL A 169 9.19 -15.77 15.67
CA VAL A 169 10.49 -15.47 16.27
C VAL A 169 10.35 -15.39 17.79
N LYS A 170 11.42 -15.68 18.52
CA LYS A 170 11.43 -15.47 19.97
C LYS A 170 11.29 -13.97 20.25
N GLU A 171 10.57 -13.59 21.30
CA GLU A 171 10.34 -12.18 21.65
C GLU A 171 11.65 -11.39 21.75
N LYS A 172 12.67 -11.95 22.40
CA LYS A 172 14.02 -11.35 22.54
C LYS A 172 14.75 -11.05 21.21
N ASP A 173 14.33 -11.69 20.12
CA ASP A 173 14.95 -11.58 18.80
C ASP A 173 14.10 -10.72 17.85
N PHE A 174 12.89 -10.31 18.25
CA PHE A 174 12.03 -9.41 17.50
C PHE A 174 12.66 -8.01 17.37
N GLY A 175 12.46 -7.36 16.23
CA GLY A 175 13.02 -6.04 15.91
C GLY A 175 14.52 -6.03 15.57
N LYS A 176 15.22 -7.18 15.56
CA LYS A 176 16.60 -7.26 15.07
C LYS A 176 16.66 -6.97 13.57
N THR A 177 17.69 -6.26 13.12
CA THR A 177 17.90 -6.01 11.68
C THR A 177 18.21 -7.28 10.89
N ASN A 178 18.80 -8.29 11.54
CA ASN A 178 19.08 -9.61 11.00
C ASN A 178 18.12 -10.70 11.54
N ILE A 179 16.84 -10.32 11.74
CA ILE A 179 15.79 -11.17 12.32
C ILE A 179 15.57 -12.49 11.56
N ASP A 180 15.94 -12.52 10.27
CA ASP A 180 15.87 -13.69 9.39
C ASP A 180 16.67 -14.90 9.88
N ASN A 181 17.75 -14.66 10.64
CA ASN A 181 18.55 -15.71 11.26
C ASN A 181 17.90 -16.39 12.46
N TYR A 182 16.75 -15.88 12.93
CA TYR A 182 16.14 -16.28 14.20
C TYR A 182 14.74 -16.89 14.04
N TYR A 183 14.24 -17.02 12.81
CA TYR A 183 12.92 -17.59 12.59
C TYR A 183 12.83 -19.06 12.99
N ILE A 184 11.68 -19.40 13.56
CA ILE A 184 11.36 -20.77 13.92
C ILE A 184 10.96 -21.55 12.66
N LYS A 185 11.46 -22.78 12.53
CA LYS A 185 11.10 -23.67 11.41
C LYS A 185 9.59 -23.89 11.35
N ASN A 186 9.01 -23.75 10.15
CA ASN A 186 7.55 -23.79 9.91
C ASN A 186 6.85 -25.05 10.45
N LYS A 187 7.56 -26.18 10.58
CA LYS A 187 7.03 -27.42 11.19
C LYS A 187 6.50 -27.23 12.63
N LYS A 188 6.98 -26.22 13.36
CA LYS A 188 6.54 -25.91 14.73
C LYS A 188 5.36 -24.92 14.78
N ASN A 189 4.99 -24.31 13.65
CA ASN A 189 4.00 -23.25 13.63
C ASN A 189 2.65 -23.73 14.16
N GLY A 190 2.15 -24.90 13.77
CA GLY A 190 0.85 -25.40 14.23
C GLY A 190 0.72 -25.44 15.77
N ALA A 191 1.79 -25.82 16.48
CA ALA A 191 1.80 -25.85 17.94
C ALA A 191 1.90 -24.46 18.59
N LEU A 192 2.58 -23.51 17.94
CA LEU A 192 2.64 -22.12 18.40
C LEU A 192 1.29 -21.42 18.18
N ILE A 193 0.68 -21.66 17.02
CA ILE A 193 -0.61 -21.08 16.62
C ILE A 193 -1.71 -21.51 17.58
N SER A 194 -1.82 -22.80 17.89
CA SER A 194 -2.86 -23.32 18.80
C SER A 194 -2.76 -22.79 20.22
N LYS A 195 -1.58 -22.31 20.63
CA LYS A 195 -1.32 -21.73 21.96
C LYS A 195 -1.20 -20.20 21.94
N SER A 196 -1.50 -19.59 20.80
CA SER A 196 -1.34 -18.15 20.62
C SER A 196 -2.62 -17.37 20.89
N LYS A 197 -2.46 -16.06 21.11
CA LYS A 197 -3.53 -15.07 21.12
C LYS A 197 -3.29 -14.06 20.02
N ALA A 198 -4.35 -13.62 19.35
CA ALA A 198 -4.26 -12.55 18.37
C ALA A 198 -3.87 -11.22 19.05
N ILE A 199 -2.93 -10.49 18.45
CA ILE A 199 -2.57 -9.13 18.87
C ILE A 199 -3.42 -8.16 18.06
N LYS A 200 -4.40 -7.52 18.71
CA LYS A 200 -5.39 -6.63 18.09
C LYS A 200 -5.08 -5.15 18.34
N ASN A 201 -3.89 -4.70 17.93
CA ASN A 201 -3.49 -3.29 18.02
C ASN A 201 -3.92 -2.52 16.76
N ILE A 202 -5.23 -2.36 16.59
CA ILE A 202 -5.81 -1.73 15.39
C ILE A 202 -5.74 -0.21 15.52
N ARG A 203 -5.15 0.45 14.53
CA ARG A 203 -5.11 1.90 14.39
C ARG A 203 -5.84 2.34 13.13
N LYS A 204 -6.29 3.58 13.14
CA LYS A 204 -6.87 4.26 11.99
C LYS A 204 -6.10 5.55 11.74
N ASP A 205 -5.61 5.72 10.53
CA ASP A 205 -5.16 7.02 10.05
C ASP A 205 -6.35 7.73 9.41
N ASP A 206 -6.91 8.73 10.10
CA ASP A 206 -8.05 9.51 9.62
C ASP A 206 -7.72 10.38 8.40
N SER A 207 -6.47 10.81 8.24
CA SER A 207 -6.05 11.65 7.11
C SER A 207 -6.05 10.88 5.79
N ARG A 208 -5.75 9.57 5.85
CA ARG A 208 -5.74 8.67 4.68
C ARG A 208 -6.96 7.75 4.64
N ASN A 209 -7.77 7.73 5.70
CA ASN A 209 -8.86 6.79 5.93
C ASN A 209 -8.41 5.33 5.80
N VAL A 210 -7.28 4.96 6.41
CA VAL A 210 -6.72 3.60 6.36
C VAL A 210 -6.75 2.97 7.75
N ILE A 211 -7.18 1.71 7.83
CA ILE A 211 -7.14 0.89 9.05
C ILE A 211 -6.03 -0.14 8.91
N TYR A 212 -5.14 -0.21 9.89
CA TYR A 212 -4.03 -1.15 9.90
C TYR A 212 -3.77 -1.68 11.32
N ASN A 213 -3.00 -2.76 11.46
CA ASN A 213 -2.55 -3.25 12.76
C ASN A 213 -1.10 -2.79 13.02
N ALA A 214 -0.89 -2.07 14.12
CA ALA A 214 0.39 -1.50 14.50
C ALA A 214 1.38 -2.51 15.12
N GLY A 215 0.99 -3.78 15.25
CA GLY A 215 1.80 -4.87 15.80
C GLY A 215 1.79 -4.93 17.33
N PRO A 216 2.70 -5.73 17.92
CA PRO A 216 2.87 -5.83 19.37
C PRO A 216 3.05 -4.47 20.04
N ASP A 217 2.51 -4.29 21.25
CA ASP A 217 2.69 -3.05 22.00
C ASP A 217 4.18 -2.81 22.32
N LYS A 218 4.64 -1.58 22.11
CA LYS A 218 6.05 -1.21 22.29
C LYS A 218 6.56 -1.57 23.69
N ILE A 219 5.79 -1.23 24.73
CA ILE A 219 6.20 -1.40 26.13
C ILE A 219 6.30 -2.89 26.45
N GLU A 220 5.40 -3.71 25.92
CA GLU A 220 5.47 -5.17 26.04
C GLU A 220 6.70 -5.76 25.35
N VAL A 221 7.07 -5.24 24.17
CA VAL A 221 8.29 -5.66 23.47
C VAL A 221 9.54 -5.22 24.25
N GLU A 222 9.59 -3.98 24.76
CA GLU A 222 10.73 -3.50 25.57
C GLU A 222 10.90 -4.37 26.83
N LYS A 223 9.79 -4.72 27.49
CA LYS A 223 9.78 -5.58 28.67
C LYS A 223 10.27 -7.00 28.38
N SER A 224 9.86 -7.60 27.27
CA SER A 224 10.25 -8.97 26.89
C SER A 224 11.67 -9.07 26.33
N THR A 225 12.13 -8.02 25.63
CA THR A 225 13.48 -7.97 25.05
C THR A 225 14.54 -7.46 26.02
N GLY A 226 14.15 -6.70 27.05
CA GLY A 226 15.06 -5.96 27.93
C GLY A 226 15.79 -4.81 27.22
N LYS A 227 15.31 -4.39 26.05
CA LYS A 227 15.91 -3.33 25.24
C LYS A 227 14.95 -2.16 25.12
N SER A 228 15.46 -0.94 25.25
CA SER A 228 14.69 0.23 24.86
C SER A 228 14.60 0.30 23.33
N ILE A 229 13.42 0.64 22.84
CA ILE A 229 13.08 0.78 21.43
C ILE A 229 12.89 2.27 21.15
N SER A 230 13.72 2.83 20.27
CA SER A 230 13.51 4.18 19.76
C SER A 230 12.34 4.19 18.77
N GLN A 231 11.44 5.15 18.89
CA GLN A 231 10.40 5.38 17.89
C GLN A 231 10.97 6.26 16.77
N ILE A 232 10.88 5.78 15.53
CA ILE A 232 11.35 6.48 14.34
C ILE A 232 10.16 7.11 13.60
N SER A 233 10.28 8.35 13.11
CA SER A 233 9.20 8.94 12.31
C SER A 233 9.27 8.53 10.84
N ILE A 234 8.12 8.33 10.21
CA ILE A 234 8.04 8.06 8.77
C ILE A 234 7.89 9.37 8.02
N LYS A 235 8.83 9.65 7.11
CA LYS A 235 8.79 10.81 6.22
C LYS A 235 8.52 10.38 4.78
N ALA A 236 7.46 10.93 4.18
CA ALA A 236 7.18 10.72 2.77
C ALA A 236 8.26 11.40 1.90
N ILE A 237 8.72 10.70 0.86
CA ILE A 237 9.55 11.24 -0.22
C ILE A 237 8.82 11.11 -1.56
N ASP A 238 9.35 11.76 -2.60
CA ASP A 238 8.76 11.91 -3.93
C ASP A 238 9.37 10.97 -4.99
N LYS A 239 10.37 10.17 -4.61
CA LYS A 239 11.03 9.20 -5.49
C LYS A 239 10.89 7.77 -4.96
N PRO A 240 10.68 6.77 -5.85
CA PRO A 240 10.64 5.36 -5.50
C PRO A 240 11.81 4.91 -4.62
N GLY A 241 11.49 4.14 -3.58
CA GLY A 241 12.47 3.61 -2.64
C GLY A 241 12.14 3.92 -1.19
N GLN A 242 13.05 3.48 -0.33
CA GLN A 242 13.04 3.74 1.10
C GLN A 242 14.48 3.83 1.61
N HIS A 243 14.69 4.67 2.62
CA HIS A 243 15.99 4.86 3.25
C HIS A 243 15.80 5.17 4.73
N LEU A 244 16.47 4.42 5.60
CA LEU A 244 16.55 4.71 7.01
C LEU A 244 17.78 5.58 7.29
N ASN A 245 17.58 6.75 7.89
CA ASN A 245 18.64 7.51 8.54
C ASN A 245 18.46 7.44 10.06
N ASN A 246 19.37 8.04 10.84
CA ASN A 246 19.39 7.87 12.30
C ASN A 246 18.09 8.27 13.03
N ASP A 247 17.27 9.15 12.43
CA ASP A 247 16.08 9.71 13.09
C ASP A 247 14.77 9.47 12.33
N GLN A 248 14.84 9.08 11.05
CA GLN A 248 13.69 9.02 10.15
C GLN A 248 13.77 7.85 9.16
N LEU A 249 12.63 7.19 8.96
CA LEU A 249 12.40 6.28 7.84
C LEU A 249 11.80 7.09 6.69
N GLN A 250 12.61 7.37 5.67
CA GLN A 250 12.15 7.99 4.44
C GLN A 250 11.58 6.92 3.52
N MET A 251 10.37 7.14 3.00
CA MET A 251 9.69 6.15 2.16
C MET A 251 8.85 6.82 1.09
N TYR A 252 8.91 6.30 -0.13
CA TYR A 252 8.06 6.76 -1.21
C TYR A 252 6.61 6.46 -0.88
N ARG A 253 5.81 7.52 -0.77
CA ARG A 253 4.38 7.43 -0.42
C ARG A 253 3.54 8.23 -1.40
N PRO A 254 3.42 7.78 -2.67
CA PRO A 254 2.64 8.51 -3.66
C PRO A 254 1.18 8.63 -3.23
N LYS A 255 0.56 9.77 -3.57
CA LYS A 255 -0.90 9.92 -3.47
C LYS A 255 -1.53 9.22 -4.65
N MET A 256 -2.04 8.03 -4.41
CA MET A 256 -2.65 7.19 -5.44
C MET A 256 -4.07 7.65 -5.77
N GLU A 257 -4.38 7.81 -7.04
CA GLU A 257 -5.75 8.13 -7.46
C GLU A 257 -6.68 6.92 -7.41
N LYS A 258 -7.88 7.12 -6.86
CA LYS A 258 -8.89 6.07 -6.69
C LYS A 258 -9.87 5.94 -7.86
N ASN A 259 -10.06 7.02 -8.63
CA ASN A 259 -11.07 7.12 -9.68
C ASN A 259 -10.41 7.42 -11.03
N ILE A 260 -9.92 6.37 -11.70
CA ILE A 260 -9.29 6.50 -13.02
C ILE A 260 -10.34 6.13 -14.09
N PRO A 261 -10.61 7.00 -15.08
CA PRO A 261 -11.49 6.68 -16.20
C PRO A 261 -11.03 5.42 -16.95
N ASP A 262 -11.96 4.61 -17.48
CA ASP A 262 -11.63 3.33 -18.15
C ASP A 262 -10.59 3.45 -19.27
N GLN A 263 -10.58 4.57 -20.00
CA GLN A 263 -9.64 4.85 -21.08
C GLN A 263 -8.21 5.16 -20.61
N GLN A 264 -8.00 5.35 -19.31
CA GLN A 264 -6.70 5.65 -18.68
C GLN A 264 -6.29 4.57 -17.68
N LYS A 265 -6.96 3.41 -17.68
CA LYS A 265 -6.61 2.31 -16.78
C LYS A 265 -5.15 1.91 -17.00
N PRO A 266 -4.33 1.94 -15.94
CA PRO A 266 -2.92 1.61 -16.07
C PRO A 266 -2.76 0.14 -16.44
N VAL A 267 -1.77 -0.17 -17.26
CA VAL A 267 -1.45 -1.53 -17.70
C VAL A 267 0.07 -1.74 -17.66
N PRO A 268 0.56 -2.93 -17.25
CA PRO A 268 1.97 -3.24 -17.37
C PRO A 268 2.42 -3.33 -18.82
N LEU A 269 3.63 -2.84 -19.12
CA LEU A 269 4.20 -2.87 -20.45
C LEU A 269 4.40 -4.30 -20.99
N LYS A 270 4.73 -5.24 -20.09
CA LYS A 270 4.91 -6.66 -20.41
C LYS A 270 4.11 -7.49 -19.43
N VAL A 271 3.22 -8.34 -19.95
CA VAL A 271 2.38 -9.24 -19.15
C VAL A 271 2.48 -10.65 -19.70
N GLU A 272 2.72 -11.61 -18.81
CA GLU A 272 2.65 -13.04 -19.12
C GLU A 272 1.24 -13.59 -18.84
N LYS A 273 0.81 -14.57 -19.64
CA LYS A 273 -0.47 -15.25 -19.40
C LYS A 273 -0.30 -16.30 -18.31
N SER A 274 -1.20 -16.32 -17.34
CA SER A 274 -1.18 -17.36 -16.31
C SER A 274 -1.57 -18.74 -16.89
N ASN A 275 -0.76 -19.77 -16.63
CA ASN A 275 -1.12 -21.18 -16.90
C ASN A 275 -2.36 -21.70 -16.12
N THR A 276 -2.93 -20.92 -15.19
CA THR A 276 -4.12 -21.34 -14.42
C THR A 276 -5.41 -21.43 -15.24
N ASP A 277 -5.46 -20.82 -16.43
CA ASP A 277 -6.61 -20.91 -17.33
C ASP A 277 -6.92 -22.34 -17.79
N ASN A 278 -5.90 -23.21 -17.85
CA ASN A 278 -6.08 -24.63 -18.22
C ASN A 278 -6.57 -25.52 -17.07
N ARG A 279 -6.64 -25.05 -15.82
CA ARG A 279 -6.98 -25.89 -14.65
C ARG A 279 -8.47 -25.88 -14.27
N LYS A 280 -9.32 -25.03 -14.87
CA LYS A 280 -10.77 -25.06 -14.63
C LYS A 280 -11.47 -26.35 -15.12
N SER A 281 -10.76 -27.28 -15.75
CA SER A 281 -11.31 -28.58 -16.16
C SER A 281 -11.21 -29.70 -15.11
N LYS A 282 -10.46 -29.57 -14.00
CA LYS A 282 -10.41 -30.61 -12.95
C LYS A 282 -10.50 -29.97 -11.57
N GLY A 283 -11.62 -30.24 -10.91
CA GLY A 283 -12.02 -29.59 -9.66
C GLY A 283 -11.13 -29.92 -8.47
N ASP A 284 -10.84 -28.88 -7.68
CA ASP A 284 -10.52 -29.02 -6.27
C ASP A 284 -11.32 -27.98 -5.49
N ARG A 285 -12.18 -28.47 -4.60
CA ARG A 285 -12.99 -27.67 -3.68
C ARG A 285 -12.17 -27.40 -2.42
N ASN A 286 -11.47 -26.28 -2.38
CA ASN A 286 -11.13 -25.61 -1.12
C ASN A 286 -11.24 -24.09 -1.35
N LYS A 287 -12.48 -23.59 -1.29
CA LYS A 287 -12.77 -22.16 -1.38
C LYS A 287 -12.72 -21.55 0.02
N GLN A 288 -11.77 -20.66 0.25
CA GLN A 288 -11.87 -19.64 1.28
C GLN A 288 -13.12 -18.77 0.97
N PRO A 289 -13.90 -18.34 1.98
CA PRO A 289 -15.15 -17.62 1.73
C PRO A 289 -14.90 -16.27 1.06
N ILE A 290 -15.55 -16.09 -0.09
CA ILE A 290 -15.56 -14.88 -0.91
C ILE A 290 -16.41 -13.83 -0.18
N TYR A 291 -15.77 -12.79 0.38
CA TYR A 291 -16.47 -11.56 0.77
C TYR A 291 -16.31 -10.52 -0.35
N ASN A 292 -17.41 -10.20 -1.02
CA ASN A 292 -17.50 -9.15 -2.03
C ASN A 292 -17.79 -7.81 -1.32
N PRO A 293 -16.87 -6.83 -1.30
CA PRO A 293 -17.25 -5.48 -0.91
C PRO A 293 -18.01 -4.83 -2.07
N LYS A 294 -19.33 -4.65 -1.90
CA LYS A 294 -20.08 -3.71 -2.73
C LYS A 294 -19.48 -2.31 -2.52
N ASN A 295 -19.09 -1.67 -3.62
CA ASN A 295 -18.82 -0.24 -3.71
C ASN A 295 -20.04 0.54 -3.20
N ASN A 296 -20.00 1.05 -1.97
CA ASN A 296 -20.96 2.03 -1.50
C ASN A 296 -20.46 3.42 -1.89
N SER A 297 -20.83 3.83 -3.11
CA SER A 297 -20.91 5.25 -3.47
C SER A 297 -22.31 5.75 -3.12
N ASN A 298 -22.34 6.77 -2.27
CA ASN A 298 -23.44 7.52 -1.68
C ASN A 298 -24.78 7.57 -2.43
N ASP A 299 -25.87 7.47 -1.65
CA ASP A 299 -27.07 8.29 -1.86
C ASP A 299 -27.52 8.88 -0.51
N GLN A 300 -27.01 10.08 -0.23
CA GLN A 300 -27.70 11.03 0.65
C GLN A 300 -28.35 12.07 -0.24
N ASN A 301 -29.68 12.03 -0.39
CA ASN A 301 -30.45 13.26 -0.47
C ASN A 301 -31.93 13.09 -0.08
N ASN A 302 -32.26 13.84 0.97
CA ASN A 302 -33.52 14.53 1.25
C ASN A 302 -34.85 13.75 1.35
N GLN A 303 -35.36 13.69 2.59
CA GLN A 303 -36.72 14.17 2.85
C GLN A 303 -36.85 14.81 4.25
N LYS A 304 -37.07 16.13 4.25
CA LYS A 304 -37.59 16.92 5.37
C LYS A 304 -38.93 16.36 5.85
N ARG A 305 -39.15 16.29 7.17
CA ARG A 305 -40.41 16.67 7.84
C ARG A 305 -40.23 16.81 9.37
N ASN A 306 -40.84 17.88 9.88
CA ASN A 306 -40.80 18.42 11.25
C ASN A 306 -41.41 17.51 12.35
N PRO A 307 -41.18 17.82 13.65
CA PRO A 307 -41.63 17.03 14.79
C PRO A 307 -43.00 17.47 15.34
N SER A 308 -43.83 16.52 15.79
CA SER A 308 -45.02 16.80 16.61
C SER A 308 -45.39 15.60 17.51
N ASN A 309 -45.30 15.84 18.82
CA ASN A 309 -46.15 15.39 19.94
C ASN A 309 -47.11 14.20 19.74
N LYS A 310 -47.02 13.19 20.63
CA LYS A 310 -48.00 12.98 21.72
C LYS A 310 -47.60 11.88 22.70
N GLN A 311 -47.81 12.20 23.97
CA GLN A 311 -47.72 11.41 25.21
C GLN A 311 -48.90 10.44 25.41
N ASN A 312 -48.67 9.50 26.35
CA ASN A 312 -49.62 8.79 27.24
C ASN A 312 -50.48 7.69 26.60
N GLU A 313 -50.79 6.54 27.21
CA GLU A 313 -50.84 5.97 28.59
C GLU A 313 -50.91 4.42 28.39
N GLY A 314 -50.69 3.48 29.33
CA GLY A 314 -50.44 3.46 30.76
C GLY A 314 -50.44 2.00 31.29
N ARG A 315 -49.69 1.78 32.38
CA ARG A 315 -49.81 0.82 33.51
C ARG A 315 -50.34 -0.63 33.30
N GLN A 316 -49.60 -1.62 33.83
CA GLN A 316 -49.79 -2.18 35.19
C GLN A 316 -48.77 -3.32 35.53
N LYS A 317 -48.23 -3.26 36.78
CA LYS A 317 -47.99 -4.31 37.82
C LYS A 317 -47.30 -5.67 37.45
N GLN A 318 -46.51 -6.37 38.27
CA GLN A 318 -46.04 -6.25 39.66
C GLN A 318 -44.86 -7.23 39.92
N GLU A 319 -44.10 -6.94 40.98
CA GLU A 319 -43.00 -7.66 41.66
C GLU A 319 -43.03 -9.21 41.80
N SER A 320 -41.84 -9.83 41.87
CA SER A 320 -41.38 -10.52 43.10
C SER A 320 -39.89 -10.92 43.07
N LYS A 321 -39.21 -10.79 44.23
CA LYS A 321 -37.79 -11.04 44.54
C LYS A 321 -37.44 -12.54 44.63
N PRO A 322 -36.15 -12.95 44.52
CA PRO A 322 -35.72 -14.31 44.88
C PRO A 322 -35.27 -14.42 46.35
N LEU A 323 -35.68 -15.53 46.99
CA LEU A 323 -35.29 -15.97 48.33
C LEU A 323 -33.91 -16.66 48.30
N LYS A 324 -33.04 -16.28 49.24
CA LYS A 324 -31.88 -17.06 49.69
C LYS A 324 -32.33 -18.19 50.63
N ARG A 325 -31.64 -19.33 50.56
CA ARG A 325 -31.30 -20.31 51.63
C ARG A 325 -30.66 -21.53 50.93
N LYS A 326 -29.65 -22.21 51.43
CA LYS A 326 -28.89 -22.15 52.69
C LYS A 326 -27.53 -22.77 52.43
#